data_AF-I8V9K5-F1
#
_entry.id   AF-I8V9K5-F1
#
_cell.length_a   1.000
_cell.length_b   1.000
_cell.length_c   1.000
_cell.angle_alpha   90.00
_cell.angle_beta   90.00
_cell.angle_gamma   90.00
#
_symmetry.space_group_name_H-M   'P 1'
#
loop_
_entity.id
_entity.type
_entity.pdbx_description
1 polymer ?
#
loop_
_entity_poly.entity_id
_entity_poly.type
_entity_poly.pdbx_seq_one_letter_code
_entity_poly.pdbx_strand_id
1 'polypeptide(L)'
;MAKKKTNQQEKKVQVKKKVQKRKKNTRRHVKGEIISWEELENRTGLTGDETELLTVYLHKFERGEVHVRCSKKLKDLAEYIYETESLYIAKHGGFKLLEISSIETKLCNIRQEERERKEEDEKQVKKRVENKR
;
A
#
# COMPACT_ATOMS: atom_id res chain seq x y z
N MET A 1 53.99 44.08 3.38
CA MET A 1 53.13 42.96 2.98
C MET A 1 52.75 42.16 4.22
N ALA A 2 51.47 41.98 4.53
CA ALA A 2 50.88 40.82 5.22
C ALA A 2 49.40 41.10 5.52
N LYS A 3 48.52 40.50 4.72
CA LYS A 3 47.05 40.60 4.84
C LYS A 3 46.60 39.80 6.06
N LYS A 4 45.99 40.46 7.07
CA LYS A 4 45.24 39.77 8.14
C LYS A 4 43.90 39.30 7.56
N LYS A 5 43.77 37.99 7.31
CA LYS A 5 42.51 37.33 6.97
C LYS A 5 41.79 36.96 8.26
N THR A 6 40.60 37.53 8.44
CA THR A 6 39.57 37.18 9.42
C THR A 6 39.14 35.73 9.21
N ASN A 7 39.16 34.90 10.25
CA ASN A 7 38.63 33.54 10.21
C ASN A 7 37.49 33.44 11.23
N GLN A 8 36.26 33.67 10.75
CA GLN A 8 35.03 33.35 11.46
C GLN A 8 34.92 31.82 11.52
N GLN A 9 35.17 31.23 12.69
CA GLN A 9 34.83 29.83 12.95
C GLN A 9 33.36 29.75 13.37
N GLU A 10 32.48 29.66 12.38
CA GLU A 10 31.10 29.21 12.60
C GLU A 10 31.11 27.74 13.05
N LYS A 11 30.85 27.51 14.34
CA LYS A 11 30.58 26.16 14.87
C LYS A 11 29.24 25.67 14.34
N LYS A 12 29.24 25.01 13.18
CA LYS A 12 28.11 24.20 12.73
C LYS A 12 27.96 22.98 13.64
N VAL A 13 27.07 23.08 14.61
CA VAL A 13 26.54 21.93 15.36
C VAL A 13 25.78 21.05 14.37
N GLN A 14 26.48 20.04 13.83
CA GLN A 14 25.82 18.95 13.12
C GLN A 14 25.06 18.12 14.16
N VAL A 15 23.76 18.40 14.31
CA VAL A 15 22.83 17.46 14.94
C VAL A 15 22.77 16.24 14.03
N LYS A 16 23.62 15.25 14.33
CA LYS A 16 23.50 13.90 13.77
C LYS A 16 22.17 13.34 14.26
N LYS A 17 21.09 13.59 13.52
CA LYS A 17 19.91 12.71 13.55
C LYS A 17 20.42 11.33 13.14
N LYS A 18 20.71 10.47 14.13
CA LYS A 18 20.79 9.03 13.93
C LYS A 18 19.38 8.58 13.52
N VAL A 19 19.04 8.76 12.25
CA VAL A 19 18.06 7.93 11.59
C VAL A 19 18.75 6.57 11.54
N GLN A 20 18.50 5.77 12.57
CA GLN A 20 18.92 4.39 12.64
C GLN A 20 18.22 3.72 11.45
N LYS A 21 18.91 3.65 10.31
CA LYS A 21 18.46 2.91 9.14
C LYS A 21 18.36 1.46 9.61
N ARG A 22 17.18 1.05 10.09
CA ARG A 22 16.88 -0.34 10.43
C ARG A 22 17.26 -1.13 9.18
N LYS A 23 18.20 -2.06 9.36
CA LYS A 23 18.71 -2.92 8.29
C LYS A 23 17.50 -3.74 7.83
N LYS A 24 16.99 -3.47 6.61
CA LYS A 24 15.89 -4.23 6.01
C LYS A 24 16.30 -5.69 6.02
N ASN A 25 15.66 -6.50 6.85
CA ASN A 25 15.91 -7.93 6.88
C ASN A 25 15.25 -8.49 5.62
N THR A 26 16.02 -8.72 4.57
CA THR A 26 15.57 -9.27 3.28
C THR A 26 15.29 -10.77 3.38
N ARG A 27 14.65 -11.23 4.46
CA ARG A 27 14.18 -12.61 4.55
C ARG A 27 12.90 -12.69 3.70
N ARG A 28 12.96 -13.45 2.60
CA ARG A 28 11.76 -13.71 1.77
C ARG A 28 10.70 -14.39 2.63
N HIS A 29 9.45 -13.93 2.52
CA HIS A 29 8.31 -14.60 3.16
C HIS A 29 8.18 -16.07 2.75
N VAL A 30 7.80 -16.91 3.71
CA VAL A 30 7.50 -18.32 3.48
C VAL A 30 5.98 -18.51 3.49
N LYS A 31 5.43 -19.22 2.49
CA LYS A 31 4.00 -19.48 2.41
C LYS A 31 3.49 -20.11 3.72
N GLY A 32 2.50 -19.47 4.34
CA GLY A 32 1.92 -19.94 5.60
C GLY A 32 2.61 -19.44 6.87
N GLU A 33 3.69 -18.68 6.75
CA GLU A 33 4.38 -18.07 7.89
C GLU A 33 3.45 -17.11 8.64
N ILE A 34 3.44 -17.24 9.97
CA ILE A 34 2.80 -16.31 10.91
C ILE A 34 3.92 -15.48 11.54
N ILE A 35 3.85 -14.17 11.38
CA ILE A 35 4.85 -13.23 11.89
C ILE A 35 4.31 -12.45 13.09
N SER A 36 5.21 -12.00 13.96
CA SER A 36 4.89 -11.11 15.07
C SER A 36 4.59 -9.69 14.58
N TRP A 37 4.04 -8.85 15.46
CA TRP A 37 3.82 -7.43 15.17
C TRP A 37 5.13 -6.67 14.89
N GLU A 38 6.22 -7.01 15.59
CA GLU A 38 7.55 -6.43 15.36
C GLU A 38 8.08 -6.78 13.97
N GLU A 39 7.92 -8.02 13.54
CA GLU A 39 8.34 -8.45 12.20
C GLU A 39 7.46 -7.83 11.11
N LEU A 40 6.15 -7.66 11.37
CA LEU A 40 5.25 -6.94 10.47
C LEU A 40 5.71 -5.49 10.25
N GLU A 41 6.06 -4.77 11.34
CA GLU A 41 6.60 -3.41 11.27
C GLU A 41 7.93 -3.37 10.52
N ASN A 42 8.84 -4.33 10.79
CA ASN A 42 10.13 -4.42 10.11
C ASN A 42 10.00 -4.65 8.60
N ARG A 43 8.93 -5.31 8.16
CA ARG A 43 8.58 -5.53 6.75
C ARG A 43 7.78 -4.38 6.14
N THR A 44 7.37 -3.39 6.93
CA THR A 44 6.43 -2.33 6.50
C THR A 44 5.10 -2.91 6.00
N GLY A 45 4.70 -4.05 6.58
CA GLY A 45 3.45 -4.71 6.24
C GLY A 45 2.25 -3.92 6.76
N LEU A 46 1.21 -3.82 5.95
CA LEU A 46 -0.06 -3.23 6.31
C LEU A 46 -1.01 -4.30 6.82
N THR A 47 -1.78 -3.96 7.84
CA THR A 47 -2.89 -4.77 8.35
C THR A 47 -4.05 -3.84 8.69
N GLY A 48 -5.27 -4.34 8.61
CA GLY A 48 -6.49 -3.55 8.72
C GLY A 48 -7.63 -4.18 7.94
N ASP A 49 -8.62 -3.37 7.56
CA ASP A 49 -9.68 -3.83 6.67
C ASP A 49 -9.10 -4.13 5.28
N GLU A 50 -9.20 -5.40 4.89
CA GLU A 50 -8.59 -5.87 3.65
C GLU A 50 -9.29 -5.27 2.42
N THR A 51 -10.59 -5.04 2.50
CA THR A 51 -11.39 -4.47 1.41
C THR A 51 -10.96 -3.04 1.18
N GLU A 52 -10.91 -2.20 2.21
CA GLU A 52 -10.47 -0.81 2.12
C GLU A 52 -9.06 -0.68 1.55
N LEU A 53 -8.12 -1.49 2.06
CA LEU A 53 -6.74 -1.48 1.59
C LEU A 53 -6.64 -1.88 0.11
N LEU A 54 -7.33 -2.96 -0.28
CA LEU A 54 -7.35 -3.43 -1.67
C LEU A 54 -8.05 -2.44 -2.61
N THR A 55 -9.11 -1.76 -2.15
CA THR A 55 -9.78 -0.69 -2.91
C THR A 55 -8.82 0.46 -3.22
N VAL A 56 -8.00 0.90 -2.26
CA VAL A 56 -6.98 1.94 -2.51
C VAL A 56 -5.95 1.47 -3.55
N TYR A 57 -5.49 0.22 -3.47
CA TYR A 57 -4.58 -0.33 -4.47
C TYR A 57 -5.23 -0.41 -5.85
N LEU A 58 -6.49 -0.86 -5.93
CA LEU A 58 -7.24 -0.96 -7.16
C LEU A 58 -7.42 0.42 -7.82
N HIS A 59 -7.80 1.45 -7.07
CA HIS A 59 -7.94 2.79 -7.62
C HIS A 59 -6.62 3.37 -8.13
N LYS A 60 -5.53 3.23 -7.36
CA LYS A 60 -4.19 3.66 -7.81
C LYS A 60 -3.77 2.92 -9.07
N PHE A 61 -4.10 1.62 -9.16
CA PHE A 61 -3.84 0.81 -10.35
C PHE A 61 -4.65 1.27 -11.56
N GLU A 62 -5.96 1.52 -11.40
CA GLU A 62 -6.83 2.02 -12.47
C GLU A 62 -6.44 3.44 -12.93
N ARG A 63 -5.94 4.28 -12.03
CA ARG A 63 -5.35 5.60 -12.34
C ARG A 63 -3.98 5.52 -13.01
N GLY A 64 -3.34 4.33 -13.03
CA GLY A 64 -2.01 4.13 -13.60
C GLY A 64 -0.86 4.63 -12.71
N GLU A 65 -1.10 4.84 -11.41
CA GLU A 65 -0.09 5.26 -10.43
C GLU A 65 0.79 4.08 -9.98
N VAL A 66 0.27 2.85 -10.04
CA VAL A 66 1.04 1.65 -9.74
C VAL A 66 1.64 1.11 -11.04
N HIS A 67 2.95 1.22 -11.19
CA HIS A 67 3.66 0.76 -12.39
C HIS A 67 3.88 -0.76 -12.33
N VAL A 68 2.82 -1.53 -12.57
CA VAL A 68 2.90 -2.98 -12.65
C VAL A 68 3.51 -3.37 -13.99
N ARG A 69 4.61 -4.12 -13.95
CA ARG A 69 5.47 -4.37 -15.13
C ARG A 69 4.85 -5.17 -16.27
N CYS A 70 3.63 -5.70 -16.14
CA CYS A 70 3.18 -6.78 -17.04
C CYS A 70 1.79 -6.62 -17.70
N SER A 71 0.71 -6.14 -17.07
CA SER A 71 -0.55 -5.79 -17.76
C SER A 71 -1.50 -4.97 -16.86
N LYS A 72 -2.59 -4.41 -17.43
CA LYS A 72 -3.73 -3.85 -16.68
C LYS A 72 -4.67 -4.94 -16.12
N LYS A 73 -4.16 -6.13 -15.78
CA LYS A 73 -4.97 -7.25 -15.28
C LYS A 73 -4.90 -7.29 -13.75
N LEU A 74 -6.00 -7.73 -13.12
CA LEU A 74 -6.07 -7.87 -11.66
C LEU A 74 -5.03 -8.84 -11.12
N LYS A 75 -4.70 -9.89 -11.88
CA LYS A 75 -3.64 -10.84 -11.54
C LYS A 75 -2.29 -10.15 -11.31
N ASP A 76 -1.91 -9.19 -12.17
CA ASP A 76 -0.63 -8.52 -12.03
C ASP A 76 -0.63 -7.57 -10.82
N LEU A 77 -1.76 -6.93 -10.52
CA LEU A 77 -1.91 -6.14 -9.30
C LEU A 77 -1.82 -7.04 -8.05
N ALA A 78 -2.43 -8.23 -8.08
CA ALA A 78 -2.37 -9.18 -6.98
C ALA A 78 -0.94 -9.70 -6.74
N GLU A 79 -0.22 -10.03 -7.82
CA GLU A 79 1.19 -10.42 -7.77
C GLU A 79 2.06 -9.29 -7.20
N TYR A 80 1.86 -8.04 -7.65
CA TYR A 80 2.56 -6.88 -7.11
C TYR A 80 2.33 -6.69 -5.60
N ILE A 81 1.07 -6.77 -5.13
CA ILE A 81 0.74 -6.63 -3.70
C ILE A 81 1.39 -7.74 -2.87
N TYR A 82 1.45 -8.96 -3.41
CA TYR A 82 2.08 -10.10 -2.76
C TYR A 82 3.61 -10.01 -2.72
N GLU A 83 4.24 -9.69 -3.86
CA GLU A 83 5.71 -9.56 -3.97
C GLU A 83 6.26 -8.42 -3.11
N THR A 84 5.48 -7.35 -2.95
CA THR A 84 5.82 -6.24 -2.06
C THR A 84 5.61 -6.58 -0.58
N GLU A 85 5.11 -7.77 -0.26
CA GLU A 85 4.75 -8.22 1.09
C GLU A 85 3.89 -7.16 1.81
N SER A 86 2.95 -6.53 1.08
CA SER A 86 2.30 -5.32 1.57
C SER A 86 1.13 -5.59 2.52
N LEU A 87 0.46 -6.74 2.43
CA LEU A 87 -0.85 -6.94 3.06
C LEU A 87 -0.94 -8.21 3.91
N TYR A 88 -1.20 -8.05 5.19
CA TYR A 88 -1.28 -9.11 6.18
C TYR A 88 -2.62 -9.14 6.93
N ILE A 89 -3.10 -10.35 7.22
CA ILE A 89 -4.30 -10.61 8.00
C ILE A 89 -3.92 -11.05 9.41
N ALA A 90 -4.66 -10.58 10.40
CA ALA A 90 -4.59 -11.12 11.75
C ALA A 90 -5.01 -12.61 11.79
N LYS A 91 -4.21 -13.43 12.48
CA LYS A 91 -4.44 -14.86 12.74
C LYS A 91 -4.11 -15.18 14.20
N HIS A 92 -4.51 -16.36 14.67
CA HIS A 92 -4.15 -16.80 16.02
C HIS A 92 -2.61 -16.85 16.16
N GLY A 93 -2.08 -15.98 17.02
CA GLY A 93 -0.64 -15.90 17.28
C GLY A 93 0.16 -14.94 16.41
N GLY A 94 -0.47 -14.14 15.53
CA GLY A 94 0.24 -13.10 14.77
C GLY A 94 -0.44 -12.71 13.47
N PHE A 95 0.37 -12.43 12.45
CA PHE A 95 -0.08 -11.94 11.15
C PHE A 95 0.37 -12.88 10.03
N LYS A 96 -0.50 -13.17 9.07
CA LYS A 96 -0.20 -13.99 7.91
C LYS A 96 -0.34 -13.16 6.64
N LEU A 97 0.64 -13.26 5.73
CA LEU A 97 0.56 -12.58 4.44
C LEU A 97 -0.64 -13.12 3.65
N LEU A 98 -1.39 -12.22 3.02
CA LEU A 98 -2.53 -12.60 2.19
C LEU A 98 -2.03 -13.29 0.91
N GLU A 99 -2.65 -14.43 0.56
CA GLU A 99 -2.24 -15.20 -0.62
C GLU A 99 -2.69 -14.52 -1.93
N ILE A 100 -1.89 -14.64 -2.99
CA ILE A 100 -2.17 -14.05 -4.32
C ILE A 100 -3.60 -14.34 -4.79
N SER A 101 -4.04 -15.60 -4.71
CA SER A 101 -5.39 -16.02 -5.12
C SER A 101 -6.49 -15.31 -4.32
N SER A 102 -6.27 -15.08 -3.03
CA SER A 102 -7.21 -14.35 -2.18
C SER A 102 -7.23 -12.86 -2.53
N ILE A 103 -6.07 -12.26 -2.79
CA ILE A 103 -5.97 -10.87 -3.27
C ILE A 103 -6.74 -10.72 -4.59
N GLU A 104 -6.47 -11.59 -5.57
CA GLU A 104 -7.12 -11.55 -6.89
C GLU A 104 -8.65 -11.68 -6.78
N THR A 105 -9.13 -12.62 -5.95
CA THR A 105 -10.57 -12.83 -5.73
C THR A 105 -11.22 -11.59 -5.12
N LYS A 106 -10.60 -11.01 -4.09
CA LYS A 106 -11.12 -9.81 -3.42
C LYS A 106 -11.13 -8.60 -4.35
N LEU A 107 -10.06 -8.41 -5.13
CA LEU A 107 -10.00 -7.35 -6.14
C LEU A 107 -11.12 -7.50 -7.18
N CYS A 108 -11.44 -8.73 -7.59
CA CYS A 108 -12.55 -9.01 -8.50
C CYS A 108 -13.90 -8.55 -7.90
N ASN A 109 -14.17 -8.95 -6.66
CA ASN A 109 -15.39 -8.60 -5.95
C ASN A 109 -15.53 -7.08 -5.77
N ILE A 110 -14.49 -6.41 -5.28
CA ILE A 110 -14.46 -4.95 -5.10
C ILE A 110 -14.78 -4.24 -6.41
N ARG A 111 -14.14 -4.66 -7.51
CA ARG A 111 -14.35 -4.05 -8.82
C ARG A 111 -15.78 -4.24 -9.33
N GLN A 112 -16.40 -5.37 -9.01
CA GLN A 112 -17.80 -5.62 -9.35
C GLN A 112 -18.73 -4.74 -8.51
N GLU A 113 -18.55 -4.69 -7.19
CA GLU A 113 -19.35 -3.86 -6.29
C GLU A 113 -19.29 -2.37 -6.66
N GLU A 114 -18.11 -1.85 -6.99
CA GLU A 114 -17.93 -0.46 -7.44
C GLU A 114 -18.73 -0.16 -8.72
N ARG A 115 -18.82 -1.13 -9.64
CA ARG A 115 -19.62 -0.99 -10.87
C ARG A 115 -21.12 -0.94 -10.54
N GLU A 116 -21.58 -1.85 -9.68
CA GLU A 116 -22.98 -1.94 -9.27
C GLU A 116 -23.43 -0.66 -8.54
N ARG A 117 -22.64 -0.16 -7.58
CA ARG A 117 -22.93 1.13 -6.91
C ARG A 117 -23.06 2.29 -7.89
N LYS A 118 -22.15 2.37 -8.87
CA LYS A 118 -22.19 3.44 -9.87
C LYS A 118 -23.44 3.39 -10.75
N GLU A 119 -23.88 2.19 -11.12
CA GLU A 119 -25.12 2.00 -11.89
C GLU A 119 -26.37 2.36 -11.06
N GLU A 120 -26.40 1.97 -9.79
CA GLU A 120 -27.48 2.32 -8.86
C GLU A 120 -27.58 3.83 -8.65
N ASP A 121 -26.44 4.50 -8.43
CA ASP A 121 -26.39 5.95 -8.29
C ASP A 121 -26.88 6.66 -9.56
N GLU A 122 -26.47 6.19 -10.75
CA GLU A 122 -26.94 6.76 -12.02
C GLU A 122 -28.46 6.59 -12.21
N LYS A 123 -29.01 5.42 -11.84
CA LYS A 123 -30.47 5.18 -11.85
C LYS A 123 -31.20 6.09 -10.87
N GLN A 124 -30.68 6.27 -9.66
CA GLN A 124 -31.27 7.15 -8.66
C GLN A 124 -31.25 8.62 -9.10
N VAL A 125 -30.15 9.07 -9.73
CA VAL A 125 -30.06 10.43 -10.28
C VAL A 125 -31.08 10.64 -11.41
N LYS A 126 -31.20 9.70 -12.36
CA LYS A 126 -32.19 9.80 -13.45
C LYS A 126 -33.62 9.88 -12.92
N LYS A 127 -33.99 9.03 -11.96
CA LYS A 127 -35.31 9.04 -11.33
C LYS A 127 -35.61 10.35 -10.60
N ARG A 128 -34.62 10.94 -9.92
CA ARG A 128 -34.76 12.26 -9.26
C ARG A 128 -34.94 13.40 -10.25
N VAL A 129 -34.30 13.34 -11.41
CA VAL A 129 -34.46 14.36 -12.48
C VAL A 129 -35.82 14.24 -13.14
N GLU A 130 -36.30 13.01 -13.37
CA GLU A 130 -37.62 12.75 -13.97
C GLU A 130 -38.78 13.15 -13.03
N ASN A 131 -38.72 12.80 -11.75
CA ASN A 131 -39.74 13.22 -10.76
C ASN A 131 -39.77 14.74 -10.46
N LYS A 132 -38.77 15.50 -10.93
CA LYS A 132 -38.71 16.97 -10.77
C LYS A 132 -39.19 17.72 -12.02
N ARG A 133 -39.47 17.02 -13.12
CA ARG A 133 -40.09 17.57 -14.33
C ARG A 133 -41.60 17.38 -14.26
#